data_AF-A0A928MSZ6-F1
#
_entry.id   AF-A0A928MSZ6-F1
#
_cell.length_a   1.000
_cell.length_b   1.000
_cell.length_c   1.000
_cell.angle_alpha   90.00
_cell.angle_beta   90.00
_cell.angle_gamma   90.00
#
_symmetry.space_group_name_H-M   'P 1'
#
loop_
_entity.id
_entity.type
_entity.pdbx_description
1 polymer ?
#
loop_
_entity_poly.entity_id
_entity_poly.type
_entity_poly.pdbx_seq_one_letter_code
_entity_poly.pdbx_strand_id
1 'polypeptide(L)'
;MNIIYAGCETPKGNYVCLSCGKEQVICEKGILQPCPECECPEFRATIIMELSADDLRKKLYESVKLMAIGCYLFEKKGMEEFLNVIAVNLKMLICDGESSLLIKFKPDITFKRGKLSFDGKVIHPDDLFIFDDGLTLDEFLAQEVVKRENGGSITLSKIIRAVANKSGGLRVDSELSEDYFLAASVSKYYFTVIARYVIKLAGYNYDNIVNEFIEKQM
;
A
#
# COMPACT_ATOMS: atom_id res chain seq x y z
N MET A 1 0.77 -20.96 18.43
CA MET A 1 0.05 -20.18 19.46
C MET A 1 1.10 -19.41 20.25
N ASN A 2 0.95 -18.10 20.38
CA ASN A 2 1.88 -17.30 21.19
C ASN A 2 1.36 -17.27 22.63
N ILE A 3 2.02 -18.01 23.52
CA ILE A 3 1.78 -17.99 24.96
C ILE A 3 2.61 -16.84 25.53
N ILE A 4 1.98 -15.97 26.31
CA ILE A 4 2.61 -14.83 26.97
C ILE A 4 2.50 -15.04 28.48
N TYR A 5 3.59 -14.77 29.19
CA TYR A 5 3.68 -14.93 30.63
C TYR A 5 3.49 -13.58 31.34
N ALA A 6 2.84 -13.61 32.49
CA ALA A 6 2.78 -12.48 33.41
C ALA A 6 4.19 -12.04 33.84
N GLY A 7 4.36 -10.75 34.11
CA GLY A 7 5.65 -10.15 34.44
C GLY A 7 6.49 -9.71 33.23
N CYS A 8 6.07 -10.06 32.01
CA CYS A 8 6.70 -9.56 30.79
C CYS A 8 6.14 -8.20 30.38
N GLU A 9 7.00 -7.36 29.79
CA GLU A 9 6.55 -6.15 29.08
C GLU A 9 5.85 -6.55 27.79
N THR A 10 4.62 -6.10 27.60
CA THR A 10 3.72 -6.57 26.55
C THR A 10 3.04 -5.40 25.85
N PRO A 11 2.76 -5.51 24.53
CA PRO A 11 2.12 -4.44 23.76
C PRO A 11 0.64 -4.29 24.11
N LYS A 12 0.02 -3.21 23.61
CA LYS A 12 -1.44 -3.04 23.64
C LYS A 12 -2.14 -4.25 23.03
N GLY A 13 -3.19 -4.75 23.69
CA GLY A 13 -3.96 -5.89 23.16
C GLY A 13 -4.84 -6.57 24.21
N ASN A 14 -5.56 -7.60 23.75
CA ASN A 14 -6.41 -8.43 24.58
C ASN A 14 -5.69 -9.75 24.89
N TYR A 15 -5.68 -10.13 26.17
CA TYR A 15 -4.99 -11.30 26.69
C TYR A 15 -6.00 -12.21 27.38
N VAL A 16 -6.13 -13.44 26.92
CA VAL A 16 -7.09 -14.41 27.45
C VAL A 16 -6.34 -15.40 28.32
N CYS A 17 -6.69 -15.46 29.61
CA CYS A 17 -6.10 -16.42 30.54
C CYS A 17 -6.35 -17.86 30.06
N LEU A 18 -5.29 -18.68 30.00
CA LEU A 18 -5.41 -20.07 29.54
C LEU A 18 -6.13 -20.98 30.54
N SER A 19 -6.19 -20.60 31.82
CA SER A 19 -6.82 -21.42 32.86
C SER A 19 -8.31 -21.15 33.03
N CYS A 20 -8.73 -19.87 33.11
CA CYS A 20 -10.12 -19.50 33.38
C CYS A 20 -10.82 -18.79 32.22
N GLY A 21 -10.10 -18.47 31.13
CA GLY A 21 -10.67 -17.75 29.99
C GLY A 21 -10.93 -16.26 30.22
N LYS A 22 -10.59 -15.72 31.40
CA LYS A 22 -10.76 -14.29 31.69
C LYS A 22 -9.92 -13.43 30.74
N GLU A 23 -10.54 -12.38 30.20
CA GLU A 23 -9.88 -11.40 29.35
C GLU A 23 -9.26 -10.27 30.18
N GLN A 24 -8.05 -9.89 29.82
CA GLN A 24 -7.35 -8.72 30.33
C GLN A 24 -6.97 -7.83 29.14
N VAL A 25 -7.37 -6.57 29.20
CA VAL A 25 -7.07 -5.57 28.17
C VAL A 25 -5.93 -4.70 28.65
N ILE A 26 -4.85 -4.65 27.87
CA ILE A 26 -3.75 -3.71 28.07
C ILE A 26 -3.95 -2.57 27.09
N CYS A 27 -4.25 -1.37 27.60
CA CYS A 27 -4.55 -0.18 26.80
C CYS A 27 -3.29 0.52 26.26
N GLU A 28 -2.17 0.40 26.96
CA GLU A 28 -0.87 0.98 26.62
C GLU A 28 0.24 -0.02 26.97
N LYS A 29 1.41 0.06 26.31
CA LYS A 29 2.53 -0.87 26.54
C LYS A 29 2.83 -0.97 28.04
N GLY A 30 2.80 -2.17 28.60
CA GLY A 30 2.89 -2.36 30.05
C GLY A 30 3.17 -3.79 30.47
N ILE A 31 3.29 -3.99 31.79
CA ILE A 31 3.56 -5.31 32.39
C ILE A 31 2.24 -6.06 32.54
N LEU A 32 2.13 -7.21 31.88
CA LEU A 32 0.99 -8.10 32.04
C LEU A 32 0.98 -8.67 33.46
N GLN A 33 -0.08 -8.39 34.21
CA GLN A 33 -0.24 -8.90 35.57
C GLN A 33 -0.76 -10.34 35.54
N PRO A 34 -0.51 -11.15 36.58
CA PRO A 34 -1.16 -12.46 36.73
C PRO A 34 -2.68 -12.34 36.67
N CYS A 35 -3.36 -13.42 36.26
CA CYS A 35 -4.80 -13.40 36.14
C CYS A 35 -5.45 -13.05 37.49
N PRO A 36 -6.33 -12.03 37.56
CA PRO A 36 -6.90 -11.59 38.83
C PRO A 36 -7.91 -12.58 39.45
N GLU A 37 -8.30 -13.63 38.72
CA GLU A 37 -9.24 -14.66 39.23
C GLU A 37 -8.57 -15.97 39.66
N CYS A 38 -7.53 -16.40 38.96
CA CYS A 38 -6.92 -17.71 39.19
C CYS A 38 -5.39 -17.64 39.37
N GLU A 39 -4.81 -16.44 39.38
CA GLU A 39 -3.38 -16.18 39.50
C GLU A 39 -2.52 -16.87 38.42
N CYS A 40 -3.15 -17.47 37.41
CA CYS A 40 -2.46 -18.12 36.30
C CYS A 40 -1.58 -17.09 35.57
N PRO A 41 -0.29 -17.39 35.38
CA PRO A 41 0.62 -16.48 34.70
C PRO A 41 0.53 -16.61 33.17
N GLU A 42 -0.23 -17.56 32.63
CA GLU A 42 -0.22 -17.88 31.20
C GLU A 42 -1.43 -17.34 30.46
N PHE A 43 -1.15 -16.60 29.39
CA PHE A 43 -2.16 -15.96 28.57
C PHE A 43 -1.97 -16.30 27.09
N ARG A 44 -3.11 -16.46 26.39
CA ARG A 44 -3.16 -16.39 24.94
C ARG A 44 -3.36 -14.95 24.54
N ALA A 45 -2.43 -14.41 23.76
CA ALA A 45 -2.56 -13.06 23.26
C ALA A 45 -3.44 -13.04 22.00
N THR A 46 -4.55 -12.33 22.07
CA THR A 46 -5.34 -11.89 20.92
C THR A 46 -4.81 -10.51 20.55
N ILE A 47 -3.56 -10.46 20.07
CA ILE A 47 -2.88 -9.20 19.76
C ILE A 47 -3.55 -8.59 18.53
N ILE A 48 -4.39 -7.59 18.75
CA ILE A 48 -4.73 -6.63 17.70
C ILE A 48 -3.58 -5.62 17.71
N MET A 49 -2.54 -5.87 16.89
CA MET A 49 -1.48 -4.89 16.69
C MET A 49 -2.05 -3.70 15.91
N GLU A 50 -2.67 -2.77 16.63
CA GLU A 50 -2.99 -1.46 16.09
C GLU A 50 -1.69 -0.66 16.04
N LEU A 51 -1.21 -0.35 14.84
CA LEU A 51 -0.15 0.63 14.67
C LEU A 51 -0.61 1.94 15.31
N SER A 52 0.25 2.57 16.11
CA SER A 52 -0.03 3.92 16.58
C SER A 52 -0.20 4.86 15.37
N ALA A 53 -0.98 5.93 15.54
CA ALA A 53 -1.18 6.91 14.48
C ALA A 53 0.15 7.50 13.97
N ASP A 54 1.13 7.66 14.86
CA ASP A 54 2.48 8.15 14.53
C ASP A 54 3.29 7.13 13.75
N ASP A 55 3.23 5.84 14.12
CA ASP A 55 3.90 4.77 13.37
C ASP A 55 3.30 4.60 11.97
N LEU A 56 1.97 4.73 11.86
CA LEU A 56 1.28 4.69 10.57
C LEU A 56 1.72 5.87 9.69
N ARG A 57 1.77 7.09 10.26
CA ARG A 57 2.23 8.29 9.55
C ARG A 57 3.69 8.15 9.10
N LYS A 58 4.56 7.60 9.94
CA LYS A 58 5.96 7.34 9.59
C LYS A 58 6.08 6.34 8.45
N LYS A 59 5.34 5.22 8.53
CA LYS A 59 5.30 4.22 7.43
C LYS A 59 4.78 4.82 6.13
N LEU A 60 3.71 5.61 6.19
CA LEU A 60 3.17 6.32 5.04
C LEU A 60 4.24 7.23 4.43
N TYR A 61 4.90 8.04 5.24
CA TYR A 61 5.93 8.96 4.77
C TYR A 61 7.11 8.23 4.11
N GLU A 62 7.65 7.18 4.73
CA GLU A 62 8.75 6.40 4.14
C GLU A 62 8.35 5.79 2.79
N SER A 63 7.12 5.27 2.68
CA SER A 63 6.59 4.70 1.44
C SER A 63 6.47 5.75 0.33
N VAL A 64 5.90 6.91 0.66
CA VAL A 64 5.78 8.08 -0.22
C VAL A 64 7.16 8.56 -0.67
N LYS A 65 8.13 8.63 0.25
CA LYS A 65 9.50 9.06 -0.01
C LYS A 65 10.24 8.13 -0.96
N LEU A 66 10.21 6.82 -0.69
CA LEU A 66 10.82 5.81 -1.56
C LEU A 66 10.20 5.85 -2.96
N MET A 67 8.89 6.02 -3.04
CA MET A 67 8.18 6.14 -4.30
C MET A 67 8.56 7.41 -5.07
N ALA A 68 8.66 8.56 -4.40
CA ALA A 68 9.07 9.83 -5.01
C ALA A 68 10.51 9.76 -5.57
N ILE A 69 11.45 9.26 -4.76
CA ILE A 69 12.84 9.07 -5.17
C ILE A 69 12.92 8.06 -6.33
N GLY A 70 12.16 6.96 -6.27
CA GLY A 70 12.08 5.98 -7.35
C GLY A 70 11.61 6.60 -8.67
N CYS A 71 10.59 7.46 -8.63
CA CYS A 71 10.13 8.19 -9.82
C CYS A 71 11.24 9.09 -10.39
N TYR A 72 11.93 9.84 -9.54
CA TYR A 72 13.04 10.69 -9.97
C TYR A 72 14.16 9.88 -10.62
N LEU A 73 14.60 8.78 -10.00
CA LEU A 73 15.68 7.94 -10.54
C LEU A 73 15.27 7.28 -11.87
N PHE A 74 14.03 6.82 -11.98
CA PHE A 74 13.52 6.31 -13.23
C PHE A 74 13.48 7.38 -14.34
N GLU A 75 12.83 8.53 -14.09
CA GLU A 75 12.62 9.56 -15.13
C GLU A 75 13.88 10.35 -15.50
N LYS A 76 14.73 10.66 -14.52
CA LYS A 76 15.91 11.54 -14.71
C LYS A 76 17.21 10.78 -14.88
N LYS A 77 17.31 9.54 -14.39
CA LYS A 77 18.52 8.71 -14.52
C LYS A 77 18.31 7.49 -15.41
N GLY A 78 17.10 7.21 -15.87
CA GLY A 78 16.81 6.08 -16.76
C GLY A 78 16.94 4.71 -16.08
N MET A 79 16.85 4.69 -14.74
CA MET A 79 17.07 3.49 -13.92
C MET A 79 15.76 2.68 -13.83
N GLU A 80 15.56 1.75 -14.76
CA GLU A 80 14.31 0.97 -14.90
C GLU A 80 14.02 0.05 -13.70
N GLU A 81 15.03 -0.30 -12.92
CA GLU A 81 14.94 -1.16 -11.73
C GLU A 81 14.05 -0.51 -10.64
N PHE A 82 14.00 0.82 -10.63
CA PHE A 82 13.14 1.58 -9.72
C PHE A 82 11.66 1.50 -10.07
N LEU A 83 11.26 1.01 -11.25
CA LEU A 83 9.85 0.71 -11.55
C LEU A 83 9.27 -0.29 -10.53
N ASN A 84 10.06 -1.26 -10.08
CA ASN A 84 9.64 -2.21 -9.05
C ASN A 84 9.46 -1.52 -7.69
N VAL A 85 10.36 -0.61 -7.32
CA VAL A 85 10.25 0.19 -6.08
C VAL A 85 8.96 1.01 -6.09
N ILE A 86 8.66 1.67 -7.21
CA ILE A 86 7.41 2.43 -7.38
C ILE A 86 6.20 1.49 -7.26
N ALA A 87 6.22 0.34 -7.95
CA ALA A 87 5.10 -0.61 -7.95
C ALA A 87 4.79 -1.19 -6.56
N VAL A 88 5.82 -1.60 -5.82
CA VAL A 88 5.67 -2.18 -4.46
C VAL A 88 5.07 -1.14 -3.51
N ASN A 89 5.54 0.11 -3.57
CA ASN A 89 5.01 1.18 -2.73
C ASN A 89 3.58 1.57 -3.15
N LEU A 90 3.27 1.64 -4.45
CA LEU A 90 1.90 1.82 -4.93
C LEU A 90 0.98 0.71 -4.40
N LYS A 91 1.39 -0.56 -4.53
CA LYS A 91 0.59 -1.69 -4.05
C LYS A 91 0.25 -1.56 -2.56
N MET A 92 1.25 -1.29 -1.73
CA MET A 92 1.06 -1.12 -0.28
C MET A 92 0.20 0.11 0.07
N LEU A 93 0.36 1.20 -0.67
CA LEU A 93 -0.36 2.45 -0.42
C LEU A 93 -1.84 2.35 -0.80
N ILE A 94 -2.16 1.68 -1.93
CA ILE A 94 -3.48 1.79 -2.56
C ILE A 94 -4.09 0.47 -3.06
N CYS A 95 -3.41 -0.69 -3.08
CA CYS A 95 -4.00 -1.90 -3.68
C CYS A 95 -4.58 -2.92 -2.69
N ASP A 96 -4.38 -2.77 -1.38
CA ASP A 96 -4.78 -3.76 -0.37
C ASP A 96 -6.15 -3.44 0.27
N GLY A 97 -7.03 -2.75 -0.47
CA GLY A 97 -8.40 -2.42 -0.05
C GLY A 97 -8.42 -1.61 1.25
N GLU A 98 -9.24 -2.01 2.23
CA GLU A 98 -9.27 -1.38 3.57
C GLU A 98 -7.92 -1.46 4.30
N SER A 99 -7.05 -2.40 3.91
CA SER A 99 -5.72 -2.53 4.51
C SER A 99 -4.68 -1.58 3.93
N SER A 100 -4.99 -0.89 2.82
CA SER A 100 -4.13 0.11 2.20
C SER A 100 -3.72 1.21 3.18
N LEU A 101 -2.43 1.53 3.20
CA LEU A 101 -1.90 2.56 4.11
C LEU A 101 -2.57 3.92 3.92
N LEU A 102 -2.91 4.27 2.67
CA LEU A 102 -3.57 5.55 2.39
C LEU A 102 -4.97 5.62 2.98
N ILE A 103 -5.76 4.54 2.88
CA ILE A 103 -7.11 4.45 3.45
C ILE A 103 -7.07 4.47 4.97
N LYS A 104 -6.13 3.74 5.59
CA LYS A 104 -5.94 3.76 7.04
C LYS A 104 -5.60 5.15 7.58
N PHE A 105 -4.89 5.96 6.79
CA PHE A 105 -4.49 7.32 7.19
C PHE A 105 -5.54 8.38 6.82
N LYS A 106 -6.24 8.21 5.69
CA LYS A 106 -7.32 9.08 5.21
C LYS A 106 -8.50 8.22 4.73
N PRO A 107 -9.42 7.83 5.64
CA PRO A 107 -10.54 6.95 5.31
C PRO A 107 -11.50 7.55 4.28
N ASP A 108 -11.72 8.87 4.34
CA ASP A 108 -12.67 9.59 3.48
C ASP A 108 -12.04 10.11 2.17
N ILE A 109 -10.92 9.51 1.74
CA ILE A 109 -10.23 9.96 0.53
C ILE A 109 -11.00 9.54 -0.72
N THR A 110 -11.19 10.50 -1.63
CA THR A 110 -11.82 10.26 -2.92
C THR A 110 -10.81 10.39 -4.05
N PHE A 111 -11.03 9.62 -5.11
CA PHE A 111 -10.13 9.52 -6.25
C PHE A 111 -10.75 10.13 -7.52
N LYS A 112 -9.88 10.51 -8.46
CA LYS A 112 -10.27 11.07 -9.75
C LYS A 112 -10.40 10.01 -10.81
N ARG A 113 -11.31 10.25 -11.75
CA ARG A 113 -11.52 9.40 -12.93
C ARG A 113 -10.69 9.89 -14.11
N GLY A 114 -10.21 8.93 -14.90
CA GLY A 114 -9.54 9.17 -16.16
C GLY A 114 -10.50 9.43 -17.32
N LYS A 115 -10.00 10.10 -18.36
CA LYS A 115 -10.71 10.28 -19.62
C LYS A 115 -10.18 9.29 -20.65
N LEU A 116 -11.08 8.53 -21.27
CA LEU A 116 -10.71 7.70 -22.43
C LEU A 116 -10.24 8.58 -23.58
N SER A 117 -9.19 8.14 -24.29
CA SER A 117 -8.73 8.81 -25.50
C SER A 117 -9.79 8.76 -26.61
N PHE A 118 -9.56 9.50 -27.69
CA PHE A 118 -10.50 9.65 -28.81
C PHE A 118 -10.81 8.32 -29.54
N ASP A 119 -9.94 7.31 -29.44
CA ASP A 119 -10.18 5.97 -30.02
C ASP A 119 -10.94 5.03 -29.06
N GLY A 120 -11.19 5.45 -27.81
CA GLY A 120 -11.90 4.70 -26.80
C GLY A 120 -11.18 3.43 -26.29
N LYS A 121 -9.91 3.23 -26.67
CA LYS A 121 -9.16 2.00 -26.39
C LYS A 121 -8.08 2.17 -25.33
N VAL A 122 -7.57 3.38 -25.11
CA VAL A 122 -6.49 3.64 -24.14
C VAL A 122 -6.77 4.92 -23.35
N ILE A 123 -6.42 4.95 -22.07
CA ILE A 123 -6.33 6.22 -21.31
C ILE A 123 -4.88 6.68 -21.36
N HIS A 124 -4.59 7.84 -21.93
CA HIS A 124 -3.22 8.37 -21.84
C HIS A 124 -2.87 8.68 -20.37
N PRO A 125 -1.60 8.52 -19.96
CA PRO A 125 -1.21 8.80 -18.57
C PRO A 125 -1.62 10.20 -18.10
N ASP A 126 -1.50 11.21 -18.96
CA ASP A 126 -1.89 12.60 -18.68
C ASP A 126 -3.41 12.78 -18.50
N ASP A 127 -4.20 11.82 -18.99
CA ASP A 127 -5.66 11.84 -18.93
C ASP A 127 -6.21 11.03 -17.74
N LEU A 128 -5.37 10.41 -16.89
CA LEU A 128 -5.81 9.50 -15.81
C LEU A 128 -6.62 10.14 -14.68
N PHE A 129 -6.49 11.45 -14.44
CA PHE A 129 -7.02 12.11 -13.24
C PHE A 129 -7.75 13.42 -13.56
N ILE A 130 -8.59 13.42 -14.59
CA ILE A 130 -9.26 14.62 -15.10
C ILE A 130 -10.53 14.91 -14.29
N PHE A 131 -11.41 13.93 -14.12
CA PHE A 131 -12.74 14.18 -13.58
C PHE A 131 -12.76 14.03 -12.06
N ASP A 132 -13.39 15.00 -11.39
CA ASP A 132 -13.51 15.06 -9.93
C ASP A 132 -14.80 14.36 -9.47
N ASP A 133 -14.96 13.11 -9.92
CA ASP A 133 -16.18 12.31 -9.74
C ASP A 133 -16.29 11.72 -8.32
N GLY A 134 -15.22 11.83 -7.52
CA GLY A 134 -15.21 11.33 -6.15
C GLY A 134 -15.21 9.81 -6.03
N LEU A 135 -14.43 9.10 -6.86
CA LEU A 135 -14.41 7.62 -6.88
C LEU A 135 -13.94 7.04 -5.55
N THR A 136 -14.47 5.87 -5.21
CA THR A 136 -13.90 5.00 -4.17
C THR A 136 -12.57 4.40 -4.66
N LEU A 137 -11.79 3.83 -3.73
CA LEU A 137 -10.53 3.19 -4.09
C LEU A 137 -10.72 2.01 -5.05
N ASP A 138 -11.75 1.19 -4.83
CA ASP A 138 -12.01 0.02 -5.67
C ASP A 138 -12.40 0.44 -7.09
N GLU A 139 -13.27 1.45 -7.22
CA GLU A 139 -13.61 2.03 -8.53
C GLU A 139 -12.39 2.63 -9.21
N PHE A 140 -11.54 3.34 -8.44
CA PHE A 140 -10.29 3.90 -8.95
C PHE A 140 -9.38 2.82 -9.51
N LEU A 141 -9.13 1.76 -8.76
CA LEU A 141 -8.27 0.64 -9.16
C LEU A 141 -8.83 -0.17 -10.33
N ALA A 142 -10.16 -0.21 -10.47
CA ALA A 142 -10.88 -0.89 -11.54
C ALA A 142 -10.87 -0.13 -12.87
N GLN A 143 -10.42 1.13 -12.88
CA GLN A 143 -10.34 1.93 -14.11
C GLN A 143 -9.51 1.22 -15.19
N GLU A 144 -10.12 1.06 -16.36
CA GLU A 144 -9.52 0.43 -17.54
C GLU A 144 -8.56 1.41 -18.22
N VAL A 145 -7.27 1.10 -18.22
CA VAL A 145 -6.25 1.90 -18.91
C VAL A 145 -6.01 1.43 -20.34
N VAL A 146 -6.26 0.15 -20.61
CA VAL A 146 -6.22 -0.42 -21.97
C VAL A 146 -7.41 -1.34 -22.16
N LYS A 147 -8.25 -1.03 -23.15
CA LYS A 147 -9.40 -1.81 -23.57
C LYS A 147 -9.08 -2.57 -24.85
N ARG A 148 -9.27 -3.89 -24.83
CA ARG A 148 -9.04 -4.78 -25.97
C ARG A 148 -10.36 -5.19 -26.60
N GLU A 149 -10.39 -5.37 -27.92
CA GLU A 149 -11.58 -5.82 -28.64
C GLU A 149 -11.89 -7.30 -28.37
N ASN A 150 -10.86 -8.15 -28.27
CA ASN A 150 -10.97 -9.61 -28.10
C ASN A 150 -10.15 -10.15 -26.93
N GLY A 151 -10.25 -9.50 -25.77
CA GLY A 151 -9.61 -9.91 -24.53
C GLY A 151 -10.06 -8.99 -23.39
N GLY A 152 -9.91 -9.42 -22.13
CA GLY A 152 -10.29 -8.59 -20.97
C GLY A 152 -9.58 -7.22 -20.98
N SER A 153 -10.03 -6.28 -20.16
CA SER A 153 -9.37 -4.99 -20.01
C SER A 153 -8.15 -5.06 -19.08
N ILE A 154 -7.20 -4.16 -19.30
CA ILE A 154 -6.08 -3.92 -18.38
C ILE A 154 -6.47 -2.73 -17.50
N THR A 155 -6.57 -2.98 -16.20
CA THR A 155 -6.94 -1.98 -15.19
C THR A 155 -5.71 -1.42 -14.46
N LEU A 156 -5.86 -0.33 -13.71
CA LEU A 156 -4.83 0.21 -12.82
C LEU A 156 -4.30 -0.84 -11.81
N SER A 157 -5.19 -1.62 -11.20
CA SER A 157 -4.80 -2.70 -10.28
C SER A 157 -3.87 -3.73 -10.94
N LYS A 158 -4.22 -4.16 -12.16
CA LYS A 158 -3.44 -5.14 -12.94
C LYS A 158 -2.03 -4.64 -13.24
N ILE A 159 -1.86 -3.40 -13.69
CA ILE A 159 -0.51 -2.87 -14.00
C ILE A 159 0.37 -2.76 -12.75
N ILE A 160 -0.17 -2.34 -11.60
CA ILE A 160 0.59 -2.22 -10.35
C ILE A 160 1.00 -3.60 -9.86
N ARG A 161 0.06 -4.54 -9.79
CA ARG A 161 0.29 -5.92 -9.30
C ARG A 161 1.23 -6.70 -10.21
N ALA A 162 1.17 -6.50 -11.52
CA ALA A 162 2.03 -7.18 -12.49
C ALA A 162 3.52 -6.87 -12.28
N VAL A 163 3.86 -5.65 -11.84
CA VAL A 163 5.27 -5.32 -11.55
C VAL A 163 5.65 -5.64 -10.11
N ALA A 164 4.79 -5.29 -9.14
CA ALA A 164 5.08 -5.48 -7.72
C ALA A 164 5.32 -6.95 -7.31
N ASN A 165 4.71 -7.91 -8.02
CA ASN A 165 4.84 -9.32 -7.70
C ASN A 165 6.07 -10.00 -8.34
N LYS A 166 6.85 -9.34 -9.22
CA LYS A 166 8.03 -9.94 -9.86
C LYS A 166 9.17 -10.29 -8.90
N SER A 167 9.20 -9.72 -7.69
CA SER A 167 10.31 -9.83 -6.74
C SER A 167 10.00 -10.62 -5.46
N GLY A 168 8.74 -11.04 -5.26
CA GLY A 168 8.36 -11.96 -4.19
C GLY A 168 8.37 -13.39 -4.70
N GLY A 169 9.50 -14.09 -4.62
CA GLY A 169 9.60 -15.50 -5.02
C GLY A 169 8.63 -16.38 -4.25
N LEU A 170 7.41 -16.54 -4.73
CA LEU A 170 6.52 -17.67 -4.46
C LEU A 170 5.33 -17.57 -5.42
N ARG A 171 5.23 -18.56 -6.33
CA ARG A 171 4.20 -18.74 -7.36
C ARG A 171 4.17 -17.63 -8.42
N VAL A 172 5.13 -17.71 -9.35
CA VAL A 172 4.78 -17.43 -10.74
C VAL A 172 3.71 -18.46 -11.07
N ASP A 173 2.43 -18.07 -11.04
CA ASP A 173 1.39 -18.87 -11.66
C ASP A 173 1.89 -19.18 -13.07
N SER A 174 2.01 -20.47 -13.38
CA SER A 174 2.63 -20.98 -14.61
C SER A 174 1.87 -20.56 -15.87
N GLU A 175 0.75 -19.88 -15.70
CA GLU A 175 0.08 -19.06 -16.69
C GLU A 175 0.51 -17.60 -16.50
N LEU A 176 1.65 -17.24 -17.07
CA LEU A 176 1.90 -15.84 -17.45
C LEU A 176 0.82 -15.49 -18.49
N SER A 177 -0.38 -15.13 -18.01
CA SER A 177 -1.47 -14.68 -18.87
C SER A 177 -0.95 -13.53 -19.73
N GLU A 178 -1.35 -13.49 -21.01
CA GLU A 178 -0.98 -12.40 -21.92
C GLU A 178 -1.27 -11.02 -21.30
N ASP A 179 -2.30 -10.95 -20.45
CA ASP A 179 -2.65 -9.80 -19.62
C ASP A 179 -1.50 -9.33 -18.72
N TYR A 180 -0.78 -10.25 -18.08
CA TYR A 180 0.33 -9.92 -17.18
C TYR A 180 1.51 -9.34 -17.95
N PHE A 181 1.86 -9.94 -19.10
CA PHE A 181 2.94 -9.43 -19.94
C PHE A 181 2.60 -8.03 -20.44
N LEU A 182 1.40 -7.85 -21.01
CA LEU A 182 0.94 -6.56 -21.51
C LEU A 182 0.88 -5.51 -20.40
N ALA A 183 0.31 -5.86 -19.23
CA ALA A 183 0.26 -4.98 -18.07
C ALA A 183 1.65 -4.54 -17.61
N ALA A 184 2.63 -5.47 -17.57
CA ALA A 184 4.01 -5.15 -17.25
C ALA A 184 4.65 -4.24 -18.32
N SER A 185 4.38 -4.46 -19.61
CA SER A 185 4.94 -3.64 -20.69
C SER A 185 4.44 -2.21 -20.68
N VAL A 186 3.16 -1.99 -20.36
CA VAL A 186 2.58 -0.64 -20.34
C VAL A 186 2.83 0.10 -19.02
N SER A 187 3.13 -0.62 -17.93
CA SER A 187 3.27 -0.06 -16.58
C SER A 187 4.19 1.17 -16.47
N LYS A 188 5.32 1.16 -17.18
CA LYS A 188 6.33 2.24 -17.19
C LYS A 188 5.78 3.60 -17.59
N TYR A 189 4.71 3.64 -18.37
CA TYR A 189 4.07 4.88 -18.82
C TYR A 189 3.13 5.49 -17.76
N TYR A 190 2.63 4.68 -16.83
CA TYR A 190 1.59 5.09 -15.88
C TYR A 190 2.14 5.31 -14.46
N PHE A 191 3.18 4.56 -14.08
CA PHE A 191 3.61 4.49 -12.68
C PHE A 191 4.02 5.83 -12.07
N THR A 192 4.76 6.66 -12.78
CA THR A 192 5.19 7.95 -12.23
C THR A 192 4.04 8.93 -12.11
N VAL A 193 3.09 8.88 -13.04
CA VAL A 193 1.87 9.69 -13.00
C VAL A 193 0.97 9.28 -11.83
N ILE A 194 0.73 7.97 -11.66
CA ILE A 194 -0.03 7.43 -10.52
C ILE A 194 0.69 7.76 -9.20
N ALA A 195 2.00 7.55 -9.13
CA ALA A 195 2.78 7.84 -7.95
C ALA A 195 2.69 9.31 -7.53
N ARG A 196 2.88 10.25 -8.45
CA ARG A 196 2.76 11.69 -8.19
C ARG A 196 1.36 12.04 -7.68
N TYR A 197 0.32 11.45 -8.27
CA TYR A 197 -1.06 11.64 -7.82
C TYR A 197 -1.29 11.10 -6.40
N VAL A 198 -0.83 9.88 -6.10
CA VAL A 198 -0.93 9.27 -4.77
C VAL A 198 -0.13 10.05 -3.72
N ILE A 199 1.05 10.57 -4.06
CA ILE A 199 1.87 11.43 -3.18
C ILE A 199 1.09 12.69 -2.80
N LYS A 200 0.46 13.34 -3.79
CA LYS A 200 -0.38 14.52 -3.57
C LYS A 200 -1.57 14.19 -2.67
N LEU A 201 -2.25 13.07 -2.92
CA LEU A 201 -3.37 12.58 -2.11
C LEU A 201 -2.96 12.30 -0.66
N ALA A 202 -1.76 11.74 -0.44
CA ALA A 202 -1.18 11.54 0.88
C ALA A 202 -0.86 12.85 1.60
N GLY A 203 -0.84 13.99 0.89
CA GLY A 203 -0.59 15.33 1.46
C GLY A 203 0.87 15.75 1.44
N TYR A 204 1.69 15.11 0.62
CA TYR A 204 3.12 15.42 0.50
C TYR A 204 3.43 16.13 -0.82
N ASN A 205 4.49 16.93 -0.83
CA ASN A 205 5.00 17.60 -2.02
C ASN A 205 6.14 16.77 -2.64
N TYR A 206 5.95 16.34 -3.88
CA TYR A 206 6.92 15.54 -4.62
C TYR A 206 8.28 16.25 -4.77
N ASP A 207 8.26 17.52 -5.21
CA ASP A 207 9.48 18.27 -5.51
C ASP A 207 10.30 18.52 -4.25
N ASN A 208 9.64 18.81 -3.11
CA ASN A 208 10.32 18.96 -1.83
C ASN A 208 11.08 17.67 -1.44
N ILE A 209 10.43 16.51 -1.56
CA ILE A 209 11.06 15.22 -1.22
C ILE A 209 12.27 14.95 -2.13
N VAL A 210 12.14 15.21 -3.42
CA VAL A 210 13.21 14.99 -4.39
C VAL A 210 14.37 15.96 -4.15
N ASN A 211 14.10 17.23 -3.89
CA ASN A 211 15.12 18.23 -3.60
C ASN A 211 15.90 17.88 -2.34
N GLU A 212 15.22 17.49 -1.25
CA GLU A 212 15.89 17.01 -0.03
C GLU A 212 16.79 15.80 -0.29
N PHE A 213 16.40 14.91 -1.20
CA PHE A 213 17.23 13.77 -1.59
C PHE A 213 18.47 14.23 -2.38
N ILE A 214 18.30 15.12 -3.35
CA ILE A 214 19.41 15.64 -4.17
C ILE A 214 20.42 16.40 -3.31
N GLU A 215 19.96 17.29 -2.42
CA GLU A 215 20.82 18.08 -1.54
C GLU A 215 21.67 17.20 -0.61
N LYS A 216 21.14 16.05 -0.16
CA LYS A 216 21.88 15.09 0.67
C LYS A 216 22.92 14.25 -0.08
N GLN A 217 22.91 14.30 -1.42
CA GLN A 217 23.88 13.60 -2.27
C GLN A 217 24.98 14.53 -2.79
N MET A 218 24.85 15.85 -2.58
CA MET A 218 25.86 16.87 -2.89
C MET A 218 26.75 17.12 -1.68
#